data_AF-A0A8H7BF39-F1
#
_entry.id   AF-A0A8H7BF39-F1
#
_cell.length_a   1.000
_cell.length_b   1.000
_cell.length_c   1.000
_cell.angle_alpha   90.00
_cell.angle_beta   90.00
_cell.angle_gamma   90.00
#
_symmetry.space_group_name_H-M   'P 1'
#
loop_
_entity.id
_entity.type
_entity.pdbx_description
1 polymer ?
#
loop_
_entity_poly.entity_id
_entity_poly.type
_entity_poly.pdbx_seq_one_letter_code
_entity_poly.pdbx_strand_id
1 'polypeptide(L)'
;AVERVIGVLYLWLVKSSQTAIIQLTKLTSKTVAKILHDSYRLIQADLAQQNMEIGGYDENGEPIVVELDESKFRKRKYHRGHHVEGVWILG
;
A
#
# COMPACT_ATOMS: atom_id res chain seq x y z
N ALA A 1 14.02 20.03 4.97
CA ALA A 1 13.90 18.57 5.19
C ALA A 1 12.50 18.06 4.87
N VAL A 2 11.45 18.66 5.44
CA VAL A 2 10.04 18.29 5.23
C VAL A 2 9.61 18.32 3.75
N GLU A 3 9.98 19.36 3.01
CA GLU A 3 9.65 19.50 1.57
C GLU A 3 10.09 18.30 0.73
N ARG A 4 11.28 17.73 1.04
CA ARG A 4 11.78 16.56 0.31
C ARG A 4 11.00 15.30 0.63
N VAL A 5 10.50 15.17 1.86
CA VAL A 5 9.63 14.05 2.28
C VAL A 5 8.29 14.14 1.56
N ILE A 6 7.67 15.32 1.55
CA ILE A 6 6.41 15.56 0.84
C ILE A 6 6.57 15.30 -0.66
N GLY A 7 7.67 15.74 -1.27
CA GLY A 7 7.96 15.46 -2.68
C GLY A 7 8.06 13.96 -3.00
N VAL A 8 8.69 13.17 -2.13
CA VAL A 8 8.73 11.69 -2.28
C VAL A 8 7.33 11.10 -2.19
N LEU A 9 6.53 11.53 -1.21
CA LEU A 9 5.17 11.01 -1.00
C LEU A 9 4.23 11.37 -2.13
N TYR A 10 4.27 12.61 -2.60
CA TYR A 10 3.48 13.06 -3.74
C TYR A 10 3.78 12.22 -4.98
N LEU A 11 5.05 12.03 -5.32
CA LEU A 11 5.44 11.23 -6.50
C LEU A 11 5.06 9.75 -6.35
N TRP A 12 5.11 9.21 -5.13
CA TRP A 12 4.65 7.86 -4.82
C TRP A 12 3.13 7.70 -5.00
N LEU A 13 2.34 8.67 -4.52
CA LEU A 13 0.88 8.70 -4.68
C LEU A 13 0.46 8.76 -6.16
N VAL A 14 1.20 9.51 -6.97
CA VAL A 14 1.00 9.58 -8.44
C VAL A 14 1.49 8.32 -9.17
N LYS A 15 1.96 7.30 -8.43
CA LYS A 15 2.47 6.03 -8.96
C LYS A 15 3.71 6.19 -9.85
N SER A 16 4.55 7.19 -9.57
CA SER A 16 5.83 7.35 -10.26
C SER A 16 6.77 6.18 -9.96
N SER A 17 7.59 5.80 -10.95
CA SER A 17 8.58 4.75 -10.74
C SER A 17 9.64 5.17 -9.72
N GLN A 18 10.21 4.20 -8.99
CA GLN A 18 11.23 4.48 -7.98
C GLN A 18 12.47 5.17 -8.57
N THR A 19 12.83 4.85 -9.82
CA THR A 19 13.92 5.52 -10.55
C THR A 19 13.59 6.98 -10.83
N ALA A 20 12.37 7.30 -11.25
CA ALA A 20 11.92 8.68 -11.45
C ALA A 20 11.92 9.47 -10.14
N ILE A 21 11.46 8.86 -9.04
CA ILE A 21 11.47 9.49 -7.71
C ILE A 21 12.90 9.85 -7.29
N ILE A 22 13.85 8.92 -7.46
CA ILE A 22 15.27 9.14 -7.16
C ILE A 22 15.83 10.29 -7.99
N GLN A 23 15.55 10.32 -9.29
CA GLN A 23 16.05 11.35 -10.21
C GLN A 23 15.49 12.73 -9.88
N LEU A 24 14.17 12.84 -9.62
CA LEU A 24 13.50 14.11 -9.37
C LEU A 24 13.83 14.69 -7.99
N THR A 25 13.93 13.83 -6.96
CA THR A 25 14.18 14.28 -5.58
C THR A 25 15.67 14.38 -5.25
N LYS A 26 16.55 13.83 -6.10
CA LYS A 26 18.00 13.73 -5.90
C LYS A 26 18.38 13.07 -4.58
N LEU A 27 17.56 12.12 -4.11
CA LEU A 27 17.79 11.34 -2.90
C LEU A 27 18.35 9.96 -3.25
N THR A 28 19.03 9.32 -2.30
CA THR A 28 19.47 7.94 -2.50
C THR A 28 18.28 6.99 -2.45
N SER A 29 18.40 5.85 -3.17
CA SER A 29 17.38 4.79 -3.13
C SER A 29 17.06 4.34 -1.69
N LYS A 30 18.09 4.24 -0.83
CA LYS A 30 17.94 3.88 0.59
C LYS A 30 17.09 4.90 1.35
N THR A 31 17.32 6.20 1.12
CA THR A 31 16.55 7.27 1.75
C THR A 31 15.10 7.25 1.30
N VAL A 32 14.85 7.09 0.00
CA VAL A 32 13.48 6.99 -0.55
C VAL A 32 12.76 5.79 0.04
N ALA A 33 13.40 4.61 0.07
CA ALA A 33 12.81 3.41 0.65
C ALA A 33 12.48 3.57 2.14
N LYS A 34 13.37 4.23 2.90
CA LYS A 34 13.13 4.52 4.31
C LYS A 34 11.92 5.42 4.52
N ILE A 35 11.82 6.51 3.76
CA ILE A 35 10.67 7.43 3.83
C ILE A 35 9.36 6.68 3.57
N LEU A 36 9.31 5.87 2.52
CA LEU A 36 8.10 5.11 2.17
C LEU A 36 7.74 4.07 3.23
N HIS A 37 8.74 3.38 3.78
CA HIS A 37 8.54 2.41 4.86
C HIS A 37 8.00 3.06 6.14
N ASP A 38 8.58 4.21 6.53
CA ASP A 38 8.13 4.94 7.71
C ASP A 38 6.70 5.50 7.50
N SER A 39 6.37 5.92 6.28
CA SER A 39 5.02 6.39 5.92
C SER A 39 3.99 5.25 5.93
N TYR A 40 4.36 4.07 5.43
CA TYR A 40 3.52 2.88 5.51
C TYR A 40 3.23 2.49 6.97
N ARG A 41 4.22 2.59 7.86
CA ARG A 41 4.03 2.35 9.29
C ARG A 41 3.04 3.32 9.93
N LEU A 42 3.06 4.60 9.53
CA LEU A 42 2.09 5.59 10.02
C LEU A 42 0.67 5.26 9.56
N ILE A 43 0.49 4.91 8.28
CA ILE A 43 -0.81 4.49 7.73
C ILE A 43 -1.33 3.25 8.48
N GLN A 44 -0.46 2.27 8.72
CA GLN A 44 -0.83 1.07 9.45
C GLN A 44 -1.25 1.36 10.90
N ALA A 45 -0.56 2.28 11.57
CA ALA A 45 -0.89 2.68 12.93
C ALA A 45 -2.25 3.40 13.00
N ASP A 46 -2.55 4.24 12.01
CA ASP A 46 -3.83 4.96 11.90
C ASP A 46 -5.00 4.00 11.63
N LEU A 47 -4.83 3.08 10.67
CA LEU A 47 -5.83 2.05 10.37
C LEU A 47 -6.13 1.16 11.57
N ALA A 48 -5.13 0.83 12.39
CA ALA A 48 -5.32 0.01 13.58
C ALA A 48 -6.09 0.73 14.71
N GLN A 49 -6.12 2.06 14.73
CA GLN A 49 -6.90 2.82 15.71
C GLN A 49 -8.40 2.87 15.36
N GLN A 50 -8.73 2.74 14.07
CA GLN A 50 -10.10 2.70 13.59
C GLN A 50 -10.61 1.26 13.67
N ASN A 51 -11.03 0.83 14.87
CA ASN A 51 -11.65 -0.47 15.07
C ASN A 51 -13.08 -0.48 14.52
N MET A 52 -13.20 -0.54 13.18
CA MET A 52 -14.46 -0.63 12.47
C MET A 52 -14.81 -2.11 12.27
N GLU A 53 -15.94 -2.56 12.81
CA GLU A 53 -16.46 -3.89 12.51
C GLU A 53 -16.90 -3.93 11.03
N ILE A 54 -16.45 -4.94 10.30
CA ILE A 54 -16.82 -5.14 8.90
C ILE A 54 -18.09 -5.98 8.86
N GLY A 55 -19.19 -5.39 8.41
CA GLY A 55 -20.50 -6.03 8.34
C GLY A 55 -21.32 -5.86 9.63
N GLY A 56 -22.31 -6.74 9.84
CA GLY A 56 -23.22 -6.68 10.99
C GLY A 56 -24.61 -6.14 10.63
N TYR A 57 -25.29 -5.56 11.61
CA TYR A 57 -26.57 -4.87 11.42
C TYR A 57 -26.38 -3.40 11.74
N ASP A 58 -27.03 -2.52 10.97
CA ASP A 58 -27.01 -1.08 11.23
C ASP A 58 -27.86 -0.71 12.47
N GLU A 59 -27.91 0.58 12.78
CA GLU A 59 -28.69 1.11 13.93
C GLU A 59 -30.21 0.83 13.81
N ASN A 60 -30.70 0.50 12.61
CA ASN A 60 -32.10 0.19 12.33
C ASN A 60 -32.36 -1.33 12.28
N GLY A 61 -31.33 -2.16 12.45
CA GLY A 61 -31.42 -3.61 12.39
C GLY A 61 -31.37 -4.19 10.97
N GLU A 62 -30.97 -3.42 9.97
CA GLU A 62 -30.79 -3.88 8.60
C GLU A 62 -29.38 -4.42 8.37
N PRO A 63 -29.20 -5.51 7.58
CA PRO A 63 -27.89 -6.11 7.37
C PRO A 63 -26.97 -5.20 6.56
N ILE A 64 -25.76 -4.98 7.07
CA ILE A 64 -24.71 -4.23 6.37
C ILE A 64 -24.08 -5.15 5.33
N VAL A 65 -24.41 -4.89 4.05
CA VAL A 65 -23.80 -5.58 2.91
C VAL A 65 -22.46 -4.93 2.59
N VAL A 66 -21.39 -5.73 2.64
CA VAL A 66 -20.04 -5.30 2.26
C VAL A 66 -19.60 -5.99 0.98
N GLU A 67 -18.92 -5.24 0.13
CA GLU A 67 -18.22 -5.78 -1.04
C GLU A 67 -16.76 -6.02 -0.66
N LEU A 68 -16.27 -7.23 -0.94
CA LEU A 68 -14.87 -7.59 -0.78
C LEU A 68 -14.23 -7.62 -2.16
N ASP A 69 -13.10 -6.91 -2.32
CA ASP A 69 -12.36 -6.93 -3.58
C ASP A 69 -11.39 -8.11 -3.58
N GLU A 70 -11.34 -8.85 -4.69
CA GLU A 70 -10.41 -9.95 -4.88
C GLU A 70 -9.25 -9.54 -5.77
N SER A 71 -8.03 -9.59 -5.22
CA SER A 71 -6.82 -9.32 -5.98
C SER A 71 -5.91 -10.56 -6.03
N LYS A 72 -5.63 -11.07 -7.24
CA LYS A 72 -4.70 -12.19 -7.44
C LYS A 72 -3.26 -11.69 -7.58
N PHE A 73 -2.49 -11.81 -6.50
CA PHE A 73 -1.09 -11.40 -6.48
C PHE A 73 -0.16 -12.53 -6.89
N ARG A 74 0.69 -12.26 -7.89
CA ARG A 74 1.72 -13.22 -8.30
C ARG A 74 2.91 -13.16 -7.36
N LYS A 75 3.44 -14.32 -6.95
CA LYS A 75 4.72 -14.40 -6.23
C LYS A 75 5.88 -13.88 -7.10
N ARG A 76 6.81 -13.14 -6.49
CA ARG A 76 7.99 -12.59 -7.17
C ARG A 76 8.82 -13.74 -7.77
N LYS A 77 9.07 -13.70 -9.07
CA LYS A 77 9.76 -14.77 -9.81
C LYS A 77 11.25 -14.80 -9.43
N TYR A 78 11.65 -15.74 -8.59
CA TYR A 78 13.05 -16.17 -8.47
C TYR A 78 13.15 -17.53 -9.16
N HIS A 79 14.12 -17.70 -10.07
CA HIS A 79 14.21 -18.77 -11.09
C HIS A 79 13.25 -18.60 -12.29
N ARG A 80 13.84 -18.27 -13.44
CA ARG A 80 13.13 -18.10 -14.72
C ARG A 80 12.76 -19.48 -15.28
N GLY A 81 11.47 -19.84 -15.32
CA GLY A 81 10.98 -21.00 -16.10
C GLY A 81 9.71 -21.65 -15.55
N HIS A 82 9.53 -21.67 -14.23
CA HIS A 82 8.38 -22.30 -13.61
C HIS A 82 7.19 -21.33 -13.48
N HIS A 83 6.02 -21.71 -13.99
CA HIS A 83 4.78 -20.99 -13.70
C HIS A 83 4.39 -21.28 -12.25
N VAL A 84 4.33 -20.25 -11.42
CA VAL A 84 3.81 -20.35 -10.04
C VAL A 84 2.48 -19.63 -10.03
N GLU A 85 1.44 -20.34 -9.58
CA GLU A 85 0.12 -19.75 -9.41
C GLU A 85 0.16 -18.62 -8.36
N GLY A 86 -0.53 -17.51 -8.67
CA GLY A 86 -0.68 -16.38 -7.76
C GLY A 86 -1.57 -16.72 -6.56
N VAL A 87 -1.43 -15.96 -5.48
CA VAL A 87 -2.23 -16.09 -4.26
C VAL A 87 -3.36 -15.07 -4.34
N TRP A 88 -4.58 -15.50 -4.01
CA TRP A 88 -5.72 -14.60 -3.83
C TRP A 88 -5.58 -13.86 -2.51
N ILE A 89 -5.76 -12.54 -2.55
CA ILE A 89 -5.90 -11.69 -1.38
C ILE A 89 -7.28 -11.06 -1.47
N LEU A 90 -8.06 -11.23 -0.41
CA LEU A 90 -9.35 -10.58 -0.21
C LEU A 90 -9.11 -9.36 0.67
N GLY A 91 -9.62 -8.20 0.27
CA GLY A 91 -9.46 -6.92 0.97
C GLY A 91 -10.75 -6.17 1.09
#